data_AF-A0A2S5NJB8-F1
#
_entry.id   AF-A0A2S5NJB8-F1
#
_cell.length_a   1.000
_cell.length_b   1.000
_cell.length_c   1.000
_cell.angle_alpha   90.00
_cell.angle_beta   90.00
_cell.angle_gamma   90.00
#
_symmetry.space_group_name_H-M   'P 1'
#
loop_
_entity.id
_entity.type
_entity.pdbx_description
1 polymer ?
#
loop_
_entity_poly.entity_id
_entity_poly.type
_entity_poly.pdbx_seq_one_letter_code
_entity_poly.pdbx_strand_id
1 'polypeptide(L)'
;MNIILVSNSMAKAKSLSALQAGLLVAALVLFPVMLTLLFITPQSNIKQQGMRALLPPQIRSSIISSQVHLDAYAKELGELQARMMRLDAQNQRLAKLAGENEQKIVNNPHLKPLGGLQQDGRGGPLVRSHAMSEIELKAAILELTEAVGARDDYMSKIEAKILQKSVLKDMLPNSSPVDAAFNSSSYGW
;
A
#
# COMPACT_ATOMS: atom_id res chain seq x y z
N MET A 1 -29.69 -22.06 53.93
CA MET A 1 -30.90 -21.31 53.53
C MET A 1 -31.28 -21.77 52.13
N ASN A 2 -32.45 -22.38 51.97
CA ASN A 2 -32.86 -23.01 50.70
C ASN A 2 -33.90 -22.12 50.03
N ILE A 3 -33.66 -21.78 48.76
CA ILE A 3 -34.55 -20.94 47.97
C ILE A 3 -35.43 -21.89 47.15
N ILE A 4 -36.74 -21.83 47.36
CA ILE A 4 -37.71 -22.69 46.67
C ILE A 4 -38.28 -21.88 45.51
N LEU A 5 -37.99 -22.32 44.29
CA LEU A 5 -38.53 -21.72 43.07
C LEU A 5 -39.72 -22.56 42.61
N VAL A 6 -40.91 -21.97 42.61
CA VAL A 6 -42.14 -22.55 42.03
C VAL A 6 -42.52 -21.70 40.83
N SER A 7 -42.46 -22.28 39.64
CA SER A 7 -42.96 -21.67 38.41
C SER A 7 -44.22 -22.39 37.93
N ASN A 8 -45.10 -21.67 37.21
CA ASN A 8 -46.42 -22.13 36.78
C ASN A 8 -46.43 -23.35 35.84
N SER A 9 -45.26 -23.88 35.45
CA SER A 9 -45.11 -25.04 34.56
C SER A 9 -44.35 -26.22 35.15
N MET A 10 -43.96 -26.17 36.44
CA MET A 10 -43.17 -27.24 37.08
C MET A 10 -44.01 -28.11 38.02
N ALA A 11 -44.15 -29.40 37.70
CA ALA A 11 -44.91 -30.38 38.51
C ALA A 11 -44.28 -30.73 39.87
N LYS A 12 -43.05 -30.28 40.16
CA LYS A 12 -42.38 -30.52 41.46
C LYS A 12 -41.46 -29.35 41.81
N ALA A 13 -41.60 -28.81 43.02
CA ALA A 13 -40.75 -27.73 43.52
C ALA A 13 -39.30 -28.23 43.68
N LYS A 14 -38.35 -27.57 42.99
CA LYS A 14 -36.93 -27.90 43.07
C LYS A 14 -36.25 -26.86 43.95
N SER A 15 -35.74 -27.27 45.11
CA SER A 15 -35.02 -26.37 46.02
C SER A 15 -33.58 -26.21 45.54
N LEU A 16 -33.15 -24.98 45.22
CA LEU A 16 -31.75 -24.66 45.03
C LEU A 16 -31.18 -24.11 46.35
N SER A 17 -30.02 -24.63 46.77
CA SER A 17 -29.29 -24.06 47.90
C SER A 17 -28.82 -22.65 47.51
N ALA A 18 -28.89 -21.69 48.44
CA ALA A 18 -28.46 -20.30 48.18
C ALA A 18 -27.02 -20.20 47.64
N LEU A 19 -26.16 -21.16 48.00
CA LEU A 19 -24.79 -21.27 47.51
C LEU A 19 -24.73 -21.62 46.01
N GLN A 20 -25.59 -22.55 45.55
CA GLN A 20 -25.67 -22.93 44.14
C GLN A 20 -26.24 -21.81 43.27
N ALA A 21 -27.21 -21.05 43.79
CA ALA A 21 -27.75 -19.87 43.11
C ALA A 21 -26.68 -18.77 42.96
N GLY A 22 -25.90 -18.50 44.01
CA GLY A 22 -24.79 -17.56 43.96
C GLY A 22 -23.71 -17.95 42.94
N LEU A 23 -23.39 -19.25 42.84
CA LEU A 23 -22.41 -19.77 41.89
C LEU A 23 -22.87 -19.59 40.43
N LEU A 24 -24.17 -19.77 40.14
CA LEU A 24 -24.73 -19.50 38.81
C LEU A 24 -24.65 -18.02 38.43
N VAL A 25 -24.96 -17.12 39.36
CA VAL A 25 -24.85 -15.66 39.12
C VAL A 25 -23.39 -15.27 38.89
N ALA A 26 -22.48 -15.79 39.71
CA ALA A 26 -21.04 -15.55 39.55
C ALA A 26 -20.55 -16.05 38.17
N ALA A 27 -20.95 -17.27 37.77
CA ALA A 27 -20.58 -17.81 36.45
C ALA A 27 -21.13 -16.97 35.30
N LEU A 28 -22.36 -16.46 35.39
CA LEU A 28 -22.98 -15.60 34.37
C LEU A 28 -22.21 -14.28 34.19
N VAL A 29 -21.63 -13.74 35.26
CA VAL A 29 -20.84 -12.49 35.22
C VAL A 29 -19.40 -12.75 34.79
N LEU A 30 -18.80 -13.84 35.24
CA LEU A 30 -17.39 -14.16 34.96
C LEU A 30 -17.19 -14.68 33.53
N PHE A 31 -18.16 -15.40 32.97
CA PHE A 31 -18.10 -15.95 31.61
C PHE A 31 -17.89 -14.88 30.51
N PRO A 32 -18.67 -13.79 30.44
CA PRO A 32 -18.43 -12.74 29.45
C PRO A 32 -17.11 -12.01 29.69
N VAL A 33 -16.71 -11.79 30.95
CA VAL A 33 -15.40 -11.18 31.26
C VAL A 33 -14.25 -12.06 30.76
N MET A 34 -14.32 -13.37 30.99
CA MET A 34 -13.32 -14.32 30.49
C MET A 34 -13.30 -14.35 28.95
N LEU A 35 -14.47 -14.30 28.31
CA LEU A 35 -14.57 -14.29 26.84
C LEU A 35 -14.01 -13.00 26.24
N THR A 36 -14.26 -11.84 26.87
CA THR A 36 -13.65 -10.57 26.46
C THR A 36 -12.14 -10.56 26.66
N LEU A 37 -11.63 -11.13 27.76
CA LEU A 37 -10.19 -11.27 27.98
C LEU A 37 -9.54 -12.18 26.93
N LEU A 38 -10.22 -13.26 26.52
CA LEU A 38 -9.74 -14.18 25.49
C LEU A 38 -9.71 -13.53 24.09
N PHE A 39 -10.67 -12.65 23.77
CA PHE A 39 -10.77 -11.98 22.47
C PHE A 39 -9.91 -10.71 22.37
N ILE A 40 -9.74 -9.95 23.45
CA ILE A 40 -8.92 -8.71 23.46
C ILE A 40 -7.44 -9.00 23.61
N THR A 41 -7.05 -10.04 24.37
CA THR A 41 -5.62 -10.31 24.57
C THR A 41 -5.07 -10.91 23.29
N PRO A 42 -4.19 -10.20 22.55
CA PRO A 42 -3.63 -10.74 21.33
C PRO A 42 -2.84 -11.99 21.71
N GLN A 43 -3.17 -13.13 21.10
CA GLN A 43 -2.42 -14.39 21.17
C GLN A 43 -0.97 -14.26 20.65
N SER A 44 -0.41 -13.06 20.51
CA SER A 44 0.76 -12.79 19.69
C SER A 44 2.11 -12.90 20.39
N ASN A 45 2.26 -12.92 21.73
CA ASN A 45 3.62 -12.78 22.29
C ASN A 45 3.98 -13.52 23.60
N ILE A 46 3.08 -14.29 24.22
CA ILE A 46 3.41 -14.92 25.52
C ILE A 46 4.44 -16.06 25.36
N LYS A 47 4.38 -16.86 24.28
CA LYS A 47 5.41 -17.89 24.00
C LYS A 47 6.76 -17.27 23.61
N GLN A 48 6.75 -16.15 22.91
CA GLN A 48 8.00 -15.52 22.44
C GLN A 48 8.78 -14.89 23.60
N GLN A 49 8.11 -14.27 24.58
CA GLN A 49 8.78 -13.57 25.68
C GLN A 49 9.47 -14.53 26.68
N GLY A 50 8.86 -15.68 26.96
CA GLY A 50 9.45 -16.71 27.83
C GLY A 50 10.61 -17.46 27.16
N MET A 51 10.51 -17.75 25.86
CA MET A 51 11.61 -18.40 25.12
C MET A 51 12.76 -17.43 24.85
N ARG A 52 12.47 -16.14 24.59
CA ARG A 52 13.49 -15.09 24.39
C ARG A 52 14.38 -14.91 25.62
N ALA A 53 13.86 -15.08 26.83
CA ALA A 53 14.63 -14.97 28.08
C ALA A 53 15.72 -16.03 28.22
N LEU A 54 15.57 -17.19 27.58
CA LEU A 54 16.44 -18.35 27.72
C LEU A 54 17.51 -18.48 26.61
N LEU A 55 17.52 -17.60 25.60
CA LEU A 55 18.52 -17.67 24.52
C LEU A 55 19.86 -17.03 24.92
N PRO A 56 21.00 -17.69 24.64
CA PRO A 56 22.35 -17.14 24.81
C PRO A 56 22.53 -15.77 24.13
N PRO A 57 23.32 -14.85 24.71
CA PRO A 57 23.51 -13.49 24.19
C PRO A 57 24.00 -13.44 22.74
N GLN A 58 24.79 -14.42 22.29
CA GLN A 58 25.28 -14.52 20.91
C GLN A 58 24.19 -14.79 19.85
N ILE A 59 23.08 -15.44 20.22
CA ILE A 59 21.95 -15.71 19.31
C ILE A 59 21.01 -14.50 19.29
N ARG A 60 20.92 -13.77 20.40
CA ARG A 60 20.16 -12.51 20.46
C ARG A 60 20.75 -11.46 19.54
N SER A 61 22.08 -11.28 19.54
CA SER A 61 22.73 -10.29 18.68
C SER A 61 22.60 -10.60 17.18
N SER A 62 22.64 -11.87 16.77
CA SER A 62 22.48 -12.26 15.36
C SER A 62 21.04 -12.11 14.86
N ILE A 63 20.04 -12.36 15.71
CA ILE A 63 18.64 -12.12 15.38
C ILE A 63 18.35 -10.62 15.30
N ILE A 64 18.89 -9.81 16.21
CA ILE A 64 18.73 -8.36 16.17
C ILE A 64 19.44 -7.76 14.96
N SER A 65 20.67 -8.21 14.65
CA SER A 65 21.39 -7.70 13.49
C SER A 65 20.65 -8.04 12.20
N SER A 66 20.22 -9.29 11.99
CA SER A 66 19.45 -9.65 10.79
C SER A 66 18.15 -8.84 10.63
N GLN A 67 17.44 -8.55 11.72
CA GLN A 67 16.26 -7.66 11.69
C GLN A 67 16.63 -6.22 11.28
N VAL A 68 17.71 -5.66 11.82
CA VAL A 68 18.15 -4.30 11.46
C VAL A 68 18.55 -4.20 9.98
N HIS A 69 19.20 -5.22 9.42
CA HIS A 69 19.53 -5.23 8.00
C HIS A 69 18.26 -5.30 7.14
N LEU A 70 17.30 -6.15 7.51
CA LEU A 70 16.00 -6.24 6.82
C LEU A 70 15.20 -4.92 6.89
N ASP A 71 15.21 -4.24 8.03
CA ASP A 71 14.54 -2.94 8.20
C ASP A 71 15.17 -1.85 7.34
N ALA A 72 16.51 -1.79 7.28
CA ALA A 72 17.23 -0.83 6.43
C ALA A 72 16.89 -1.02 4.95
N TYR A 73 16.90 -2.28 4.52
CA TYR A 73 16.57 -2.70 3.18
C TYR A 73 15.09 -2.46 2.81
N ALA A 74 14.16 -2.67 3.74
CA ALA A 74 12.75 -2.36 3.54
C ALA A 74 12.51 -0.85 3.37
N LYS A 75 13.22 -0.03 4.15
CA LYS A 75 13.18 1.44 4.00
C LYS A 75 13.71 1.88 2.63
N GLU A 76 14.84 1.32 2.21
CA GLU A 76 15.42 1.61 0.89
C GLU A 76 14.46 1.25 -0.25
N LEU A 77 13.81 0.08 -0.18
CA LEU A 77 12.78 -0.31 -1.15
C LEU A 77 11.62 0.69 -1.18
N GLY A 78 11.14 1.12 -0.01
CA GLY A 78 10.07 2.12 0.09
C GLY A 78 10.47 3.48 -0.51
N GLU A 79 11.70 3.93 -0.27
CA GLU A 79 12.23 5.16 -0.87
C GLU A 79 12.34 5.04 -2.39
N LEU A 80 12.82 3.90 -2.91
CA LEU A 80 12.89 3.64 -4.35
C LEU A 80 11.50 3.59 -4.99
N GLN A 81 10.53 2.95 -4.35
CA GLN A 81 9.14 2.91 -4.82
C GLN A 81 8.53 4.32 -4.88
N ALA A 82 8.76 5.15 -3.87
CA ALA A 82 8.28 6.53 -3.85
C ALA A 82 8.93 7.38 -4.96
N ARG A 83 10.25 7.23 -5.16
CA ARG A 83 10.97 7.91 -6.26
C ARG A 83 10.43 7.46 -7.63
N MET A 84 10.15 6.17 -7.80
CA MET A 84 9.56 5.62 -9.03
C MET A 84 8.16 6.20 -9.28
N MET A 85 7.28 6.28 -8.27
CA MET A 85 5.96 6.89 -8.44
C MET A 85 6.05 8.35 -8.91
N ARG A 86 7.01 9.12 -8.38
CA ARG A 86 7.25 10.50 -8.81
C ARG A 86 7.75 10.56 -10.25
N LEU A 87 8.59 9.62 -10.68
CA LEU A 87 9.04 9.51 -12.06
C LEU A 87 7.86 9.18 -12.98
N ASP A 88 7.02 8.22 -12.62
CA ASP A 88 5.83 7.83 -13.39
C ASP A 88 4.86 9.00 -13.58
N ALA A 89 4.63 9.81 -12.53
CA ALA A 89 3.79 11.00 -12.63
C ALA A 89 4.36 12.07 -13.58
N GLN A 90 5.69 12.23 -13.65
CA GLN A 90 6.33 13.14 -14.59
C GLN A 90 6.24 12.60 -16.02
N ASN A 91 6.46 11.31 -16.19
CA ASN A 91 6.38 10.60 -17.48
C ASN A 91 4.98 10.72 -18.09
N GLN A 92 3.93 10.57 -17.28
CA GLN A 92 2.54 10.78 -17.72
C GLN A 92 2.30 12.20 -18.26
N ARG A 93 2.86 13.23 -17.61
CA ARG A 93 2.76 14.62 -18.08
C ARG A 93 3.49 14.82 -19.40
N LEU A 94 4.70 14.28 -19.55
CA LEU A 94 5.48 14.33 -20.78
C LEU A 94 4.76 13.62 -21.94
N ALA A 95 4.22 12.43 -21.69
CA ALA A 95 3.46 11.69 -22.69
C ALA A 95 2.18 12.45 -23.13
N LYS A 96 1.50 13.12 -22.20
CA LYS A 96 0.36 13.99 -22.50
C LYS A 96 0.74 15.18 -23.38
N LEU A 97 1.91 15.81 -23.14
CA LEU A 97 2.47 16.87 -23.99
C LEU A 97 2.83 16.36 -25.41
N ALA A 98 3.33 15.13 -25.51
CA ALA A 98 3.61 14.47 -26.78
C ALA A 98 2.35 14.08 -27.56
N GLY A 99 1.17 14.10 -26.93
CA GLY A 99 -0.09 13.67 -27.53
C GLY A 99 -0.23 12.16 -27.64
N GLU A 100 0.51 11.37 -26.84
CA GLU A 100 0.26 9.92 -26.77
C GLU A 100 -0.96 9.65 -25.88
N ASN A 101 -1.90 8.84 -26.40
CA ASN A 101 -3.09 8.43 -25.66
C ASN A 101 -2.68 7.66 -24.39
N GLU A 102 -3.22 8.05 -23.24
CA GLU A 102 -2.98 7.42 -21.93
C GLU A 102 -3.18 5.89 -21.97
N GLN A 103 -4.05 5.40 -22.86
CA GLN A 103 -4.29 3.98 -23.12
C GLN A 103 -3.03 3.22 -23.58
N LYS A 104 -2.12 3.84 -24.34
CA LYS A 104 -0.87 3.17 -24.78
C LYS A 104 0.13 2.99 -23.64
N ILE A 105 0.10 3.89 -22.65
CA ILE A 105 0.96 3.83 -21.47
C ILE A 105 0.46 2.72 -20.53
N VAL A 106 -0.85 2.66 -20.28
CA VAL A 106 -1.48 1.64 -19.43
C VAL A 106 -1.36 0.24 -20.03
N ASN A 107 -1.35 0.13 -21.37
CA ASN A 107 -1.21 -1.14 -22.08
C ASN A 107 0.24 -1.56 -22.32
N ASN A 108 1.24 -0.74 -21.99
CA ASN A 108 2.63 -1.13 -22.13
C ASN A 108 3.03 -2.03 -20.94
N PRO A 109 3.34 -3.32 -21.17
CA PRO A 109 3.62 -4.26 -20.08
C PRO A 109 4.83 -3.83 -19.24
N HIS A 110 5.77 -3.09 -19.83
CA HIS A 110 7.01 -2.65 -19.18
C HIS A 110 6.82 -1.37 -18.32
N LEU A 111 5.70 -0.67 -18.51
CA LEU A 111 5.34 0.54 -17.74
C LEU A 111 4.26 0.25 -16.69
N LYS A 112 3.81 -1.01 -16.61
CA LYS A 112 2.80 -1.44 -15.65
C LYS A 112 3.40 -1.35 -14.25
N PRO A 113 2.68 -0.81 -13.25
CA PRO A 113 3.15 -0.84 -11.88
C PRO A 113 3.44 -2.28 -11.47
N LEU A 114 4.63 -2.49 -10.88
CA LEU A 114 5.17 -3.81 -10.57
C LEU A 114 4.17 -4.63 -9.74
N GLY A 115 3.98 -5.90 -10.15
CA GLY A 115 2.94 -6.79 -9.65
C GLY A 115 2.87 -6.86 -8.12
N GLY A 116 1.65 -6.73 -7.58
CA GLY A 116 1.33 -6.99 -6.17
C GLY A 116 1.75 -5.93 -5.15
N LEU A 117 2.59 -4.96 -5.50
CA LEU A 117 2.90 -3.79 -4.65
C LEU A 117 1.87 -2.65 -4.78
N GLN A 118 1.06 -2.71 -5.84
CA GLN A 118 -0.07 -1.82 -6.03
C GLN A 118 -1.26 -2.31 -5.21
N GLN A 119 -1.17 -2.20 -3.89
CA GLN A 119 -2.37 -2.19 -3.06
C GLN A 119 -3.01 -0.81 -3.21
N ASP A 120 -3.76 -0.65 -4.29
CA ASP A 120 -4.78 0.39 -4.52
C ASP A 120 -4.38 1.85 -4.27
N GLY A 121 -3.10 2.27 -4.29
CA GLY A 121 -2.76 3.65 -3.89
C GLY A 121 -3.38 4.06 -2.54
N ARG A 122 -3.75 3.08 -1.71
CA ARG A 122 -4.36 3.29 -0.40
C ARG A 122 -3.20 3.58 0.51
N GLY A 123 -3.02 4.84 0.84
CA GLY A 123 -2.09 5.24 1.89
C GLY A 123 -2.34 4.41 3.14
N GLY A 124 -1.32 3.69 3.60
CA GLY A 124 -1.42 2.79 4.73
C GLY A 124 -0.16 1.94 4.87
N PRO A 125 0.11 1.35 6.05
CA PRO A 125 1.20 0.40 6.22
C PRO A 125 1.07 -0.75 5.22
N LEU A 126 2.18 -1.16 4.59
CA LEU A 126 2.19 -2.31 3.69
C LEU A 126 1.82 -3.58 4.47
N VAL A 127 0.59 -4.04 4.34
CA VAL A 127 0.12 -5.28 4.97
C VAL A 127 0.42 -6.45 4.03
N ARG A 128 1.61 -7.03 4.17
CA ARG A 128 1.94 -8.30 3.52
C ARG A 128 1.61 -9.47 4.44
N SER A 129 1.18 -10.59 3.84
CA SER A 129 0.87 -11.81 4.59
C SER A 129 2.10 -12.43 5.25
N HIS A 130 3.30 -12.14 4.75
CA HIS A 130 4.58 -12.63 5.26
C HIS A 130 5.66 -11.54 5.18
N ALA A 131 6.61 -11.57 6.12
CA ALA A 131 7.80 -10.73 6.06
C ALA A 131 8.71 -11.22 4.92
N MET A 132 9.12 -10.31 4.05
CA MET A 132 9.91 -10.62 2.86
C MET A 132 11.31 -11.09 3.27
N SER A 133 11.79 -12.17 2.65
CA SER A 133 13.16 -12.66 2.88
C SER A 133 14.18 -11.76 2.19
N GLU A 134 15.43 -11.71 2.69
CA GLU A 134 16.51 -10.93 2.08
C GLU A 134 16.73 -11.29 0.59
N ILE A 135 16.57 -12.57 0.25
CA ILE A 135 16.72 -13.07 -1.12
C ILE A 135 15.59 -12.55 -2.02
N GLU A 136 14.35 -12.61 -1.54
CA GLU A 136 13.19 -12.08 -2.26
C GLU A 136 13.32 -10.59 -2.49
N LEU A 137 13.85 -9.87 -1.50
CA LEU A 137 14.04 -8.44 -1.61
C LEU A 137 15.09 -8.08 -2.66
N LYS A 138 16.23 -8.77 -2.67
CA LYS A 138 17.25 -8.58 -3.71
C LYS A 138 16.69 -8.85 -5.10
N ALA A 139 15.86 -9.88 -5.25
CA ALA A 139 15.18 -10.16 -6.50
C ALA A 139 14.23 -9.02 -6.91
N ALA A 140 13.44 -8.49 -5.98
CA ALA A 140 12.54 -7.36 -6.24
C ALA A 140 13.29 -6.06 -6.60
N ILE A 141 14.45 -5.80 -6.00
CA ILE A 141 15.31 -4.67 -6.37
C ILE A 141 15.80 -4.86 -7.82
N LEU A 142 16.25 -6.06 -8.19
CA LEU A 142 16.72 -6.34 -9.55
C LEU A 142 15.59 -6.12 -10.57
N GLU A 143 14.40 -6.67 -10.29
CA GLU A 143 13.21 -6.46 -11.11
C GLU A 143 12.87 -4.96 -11.24
N LEU A 144 12.96 -4.20 -10.14
CA LEU A 144 12.73 -2.76 -10.14
C LEU A 144 13.75 -2.03 -11.02
N THR A 145 15.03 -2.40 -10.94
CA THR A 145 16.08 -1.77 -11.77
C THR A 145 15.88 -2.02 -13.26
N GLU A 146 15.46 -3.22 -13.65
CA GLU A 146 15.12 -3.54 -15.04
C GLU A 146 13.90 -2.70 -15.51
N ALA A 147 12.88 -2.59 -14.67
CA ALA A 147 11.70 -1.79 -14.95
C ALA A 147 11.99 -0.28 -15.02
N VAL A 148 13.04 0.23 -14.34
CA VAL A 148 13.54 1.60 -14.52
C VAL A 148 14.19 1.75 -15.89
N GLY A 149 15.08 0.84 -16.28
CA GLY A 149 15.75 0.90 -17.59
C GLY A 149 14.76 0.94 -18.75
N ALA A 150 13.72 0.09 -18.72
CA ALA A 150 12.68 0.10 -19.75
C ALA A 150 11.88 1.42 -19.82
N ARG A 151 11.71 2.11 -18.68
CA ARG A 151 11.05 3.42 -18.61
C ARG A 151 11.94 4.53 -19.16
N ASP A 152 13.24 4.50 -18.87
CA ASP A 152 14.21 5.48 -19.38
C ASP A 152 14.27 5.44 -20.91
N ASP A 153 14.30 4.24 -21.49
CA ASP A 153 14.23 4.04 -22.95
C ASP A 153 12.94 4.61 -23.55
N TYR A 154 11.80 4.44 -22.85
CA TYR A 154 10.53 4.99 -23.28
C TYR A 154 10.51 6.52 -23.20
N MET A 155 11.05 7.10 -22.13
CA MET A 155 11.16 8.55 -21.97
C MET A 155 12.05 9.19 -23.03
N SER A 156 13.21 8.60 -23.32
CA SER A 156 14.12 9.06 -24.37
C SER A 156 13.41 9.13 -25.74
N LYS A 157 12.58 8.12 -26.06
CA LYS A 157 11.77 8.13 -27.29
C LYS A 157 10.72 9.24 -27.31
N ILE A 158 10.04 9.49 -26.20
CA ILE A 158 9.05 10.58 -26.10
C ILE A 158 9.74 11.93 -26.23
N GLU A 159 10.86 12.12 -25.54
CA GLU A 159 11.64 13.35 -25.58
C GLU A 159 12.07 13.67 -27.02
N ALA A 160 12.61 12.68 -27.75
CA ALA A 160 12.97 12.85 -29.15
C ALA A 160 11.78 13.31 -30.02
N LYS A 161 10.58 12.75 -29.81
CA LYS A 161 9.36 13.17 -30.54
C LYS A 161 8.95 14.60 -30.19
N ILE A 162 9.00 14.98 -28.90
CA ILE A 162 8.66 16.33 -28.46
C ILE A 162 9.64 17.35 -29.06
N LEU A 163 10.94 17.05 -29.03
CA LEU A 163 11.97 17.89 -29.63
C LEU A 163 11.75 18.04 -31.13
N GLN A 164 11.52 16.94 -31.85
CA GLN A 164 11.22 16.98 -33.28
C GLN A 164 10.01 17.86 -33.58
N LYS A 165 8.93 17.74 -32.80
CA LYS A 165 7.73 18.57 -32.94
C LYS A 165 8.01 20.04 -32.67
N SER A 166 8.84 20.36 -31.66
CA SER A 166 9.23 21.74 -31.36
C SER A 166 10.04 22.34 -32.50
N VAL A 167 11.04 21.61 -33.01
CA VAL A 167 11.86 22.07 -34.14
C VAL A 167 10.99 22.32 -35.38
N LEU A 168 10.07 21.41 -35.70
CA LEU A 168 9.14 21.60 -36.82
C LEU A 168 8.27 22.84 -36.60
N LYS A 169 7.70 23.01 -35.41
CA LYS A 169 6.88 24.18 -35.08
C LYS A 169 7.67 25.49 -35.25
N ASP A 170 8.92 25.53 -34.81
CA ASP A 170 9.77 26.73 -34.88
C ASP A 170 10.27 27.01 -36.31
N MET A 171 10.36 25.98 -37.16
CA MET A 171 10.71 26.10 -38.58
C MET A 171 9.56 26.57 -39.48
N LEU A 172 8.29 26.44 -39.04
CA LEU A 172 7.15 26.98 -39.78
C LEU A 172 7.00 28.48 -39.46
N PRO A 173 7.04 29.38 -40.47
CA PRO A 173 6.73 30.79 -40.24
C PRO A 173 5.27 30.92 -39.80
N ASN A 174 5.03 31.21 -38.51
CA ASN A 174 3.69 31.26 -37.93
C ASN A 174 3.09 32.68 -37.86
N SER A 175 3.71 33.67 -38.49
CA SER A 175 3.21 35.05 -38.46
C SER A 175 1.75 35.06 -38.91
N SER A 176 0.84 35.41 -38.00
CA SER A 176 -0.53 35.76 -38.39
C SER A 176 -0.45 36.85 -39.46
N PRO A 177 -1.33 36.84 -40.48
CA PRO A 177 -1.43 37.99 -41.36
C PRO A 177 -1.57 39.23 -40.47
N VAL A 178 -0.74 40.24 -40.71
CA VAL A 178 -0.84 41.52 -40.02
C VAL A 178 -2.31 41.90 -39.98
N ASP A 179 -2.80 42.35 -38.82
CA ASP A 179 -4.17 42.79 -38.58
C ASP A 179 -4.40 44.11 -39.34
N ALA A 180 -4.31 44.04 -40.66
CA ALA A 180 -4.43 45.14 -41.58
C ALA A 180 -5.88 45.15 -42.07
N ALA A 181 -6.61 46.21 -41.72
CA ALA A 181 -7.89 46.49 -42.36
C ALA A 181 -7.68 46.53 -43.88
N PHE A 182 -8.58 45.86 -44.62
CA PHE A 182 -8.57 45.78 -46.07
C PHE A 182 -8.60 47.20 -46.68
N ASN A 183 -7.42 47.74 -47.04
CA ASN A 183 -7.32 49.01 -47.73
C ASN A 183 -7.60 48.77 -49.22
N SER A 184 -8.88 48.73 -49.60
CA SER A 184 -9.24 48.86 -51.00
C SER A 184 -9.05 50.32 -51.41
N SER A 185 -8.12 50.53 -52.35
CA SER A 185 -7.85 51.81 -53.01
C SER A 185 -9.10 52.65 -53.27
N SER A 186 -9.13 53.88 -52.75
CA SER A 186 -10.16 54.90 -53.02
C SER A 186 -9.90 55.60 -54.37
N TYR A 187 -9.80 54.85 -55.46
CA TYR A 187 -9.68 55.44 -56.79
C TYR A 187 -11.08 55.66 -57.38
N GLY A 188 -11.49 56.94 -57.48
CA GLY A 188 -12.75 57.38 -58.08
C GLY A 188 -13.74 57.98 -57.08
N TRP A 189 -13.58 59.27 -56.78
CA TRP A 189 -14.63 60.20 -56.35
C TRP A 189 -14.54 61.45 -57.22
#